data_AF-A0A2G4U423-F1
#
_entry.id   AF-A0A2G4U423-F1
#
_cell.length_a   1.000
_cell.length_b   1.000
_cell.length_c   1.000
_cell.angle_alpha   90.00
_cell.angle_beta   90.00
_cell.angle_gamma   90.00
#
_symmetry.space_group_name_H-M   'P 1'
#
loop_
_entity.id
_entity.type
_entity.pdbx_description
1 polymer ?
#
loop_
_entity_poly.entity_id
_entity_poly.type
_entity_poly.pdbx_seq_one_letter_code
_entity_poly.pdbx_strand_id
1 'polypeptide(L)'
;MVKRIDLDKNAIYINYTIMVLGSIMKSFIDSIRMSVQEKNWFAALFISLSMPDICAVTENPKTKNGQIGAKYQDWFNRYLKEKYEFGFLPATHFTAHDCWLFRCSFLHSGLNAESKKRMMSFRFTPPVRDGWQIHLNNNNGVLQLQIDIFANDMCAAVEAWLDDVKDICEVQSRINELMRIDEEPLVGIVKY
;
A
#
# COMPACT_ATOMS: atom_id res chain seq x y z
N MET A 1 -21.66 -5.71 49.72
CA MET A 1 -21.80 -4.65 48.69
C MET A 1 -21.03 -5.11 47.46
N VAL A 2 -21.70 -5.78 46.52
CA VAL A 2 -21.06 -6.33 45.31
C VAL A 2 -20.83 -5.16 44.36
N LYS A 3 -19.57 -4.82 44.07
CA LYS A 3 -19.24 -3.84 43.02
C LYS A 3 -19.77 -4.41 41.70
N ARG A 4 -20.82 -3.79 41.15
CA ARG A 4 -21.25 -4.05 39.77
C ARG A 4 -20.07 -3.70 38.88
N ILE A 5 -19.53 -4.70 38.20
CA ILE A 5 -18.60 -4.50 37.10
C ILE A 5 -19.42 -3.84 36.00
N ASP A 6 -19.01 -2.63 35.61
CA ASP A 6 -19.70 -1.80 34.63
C ASP A 6 -19.40 -2.36 33.23
N LEU A 7 -20.17 -3.38 32.83
CA LEU A 7 -20.02 -4.13 31.59
C LEU A 7 -20.12 -3.23 30.34
N ASP A 8 -20.84 -2.10 30.44
CA ASP A 8 -21.02 -1.15 29.33
C ASP A 8 -19.76 -0.38 28.98
N LYS A 9 -18.90 -0.05 29.97
CA LYS A 9 -17.61 0.60 29.69
C LYS A 9 -16.66 -0.35 28.98
N ASN A 10 -16.63 -1.62 29.37
CA ASN A 10 -15.83 -2.62 28.67
C ASN A 10 -16.37 -2.85 27.26
N ALA A 11 -17.69 -2.86 27.04
CA ALA A 11 -18.27 -2.97 25.70
C ALA A 11 -17.92 -1.76 24.82
N ILE A 12 -17.90 -0.53 25.37
CA ILE A 12 -17.47 0.67 24.65
C ILE A 12 -15.97 0.63 24.35
N TYR A 13 -15.12 0.25 25.32
CA TYR A 13 -13.68 0.10 25.10
C TYR A 13 -13.36 -1.02 24.10
N ILE A 14 -14.09 -2.13 24.15
CA ILE A 14 -13.97 -3.23 23.19
C ILE A 14 -14.46 -2.77 21.81
N ASN A 15 -15.57 -2.06 21.71
CA ASN A 15 -16.04 -1.49 20.43
C ASN A 15 -15.11 -0.42 19.87
N TYR A 16 -14.51 0.42 20.72
CA TYR A 16 -13.52 1.40 20.31
C TYR A 16 -12.22 0.71 19.87
N THR A 17 -11.79 -0.31 20.61
CA THR A 17 -10.65 -1.14 20.24
C THR A 17 -10.92 -1.85 18.92
N ILE A 18 -12.12 -2.44 18.73
CA ILE A 18 -12.56 -3.11 17.50
C ILE A 18 -12.69 -2.12 16.32
N MET A 19 -13.18 -0.90 16.54
CA MET A 19 -13.16 0.18 15.54
C MET A 19 -11.73 0.63 15.18
N VAL A 20 -10.77 0.45 16.09
CA VAL A 20 -9.36 0.77 15.89
C VAL A 20 -8.60 -0.38 15.20
N LEU A 21 -9.14 -1.61 15.13
CA LEU A 21 -8.46 -2.78 14.53
C LEU A 21 -8.24 -2.67 13.01
N GLY A 22 -8.82 -1.67 12.33
CA GLY A 22 -8.54 -1.33 10.92
C GLY A 22 -7.92 0.07 10.73
N SER A 23 -7.50 0.75 11.80
CA SER A 23 -7.21 2.19 11.76
C SER A 23 -5.93 2.52 10.99
N ILE A 24 -4.85 1.76 11.16
CA ILE A 24 -3.55 2.12 10.56
C ILE A 24 -3.50 1.89 9.06
N MET A 25 -4.08 0.79 8.58
CA MET A 25 -4.18 0.51 7.15
C MET A 25 -5.10 1.53 6.46
N LYS A 26 -6.18 1.91 7.14
CA LYS A 26 -7.01 3.02 6.70
C LYS A 26 -6.24 4.34 6.66
N SER A 27 -5.40 4.66 7.65
CA SER A 27 -4.55 5.85 7.62
C SER A 27 -3.59 5.87 6.43
N PHE A 28 -3.02 4.73 6.04
CA PHE A 28 -2.21 4.66 4.81
C PHE A 28 -3.05 4.93 3.55
N ILE A 29 -4.23 4.30 3.43
CA ILE A 29 -5.15 4.52 2.32
C ILE A 29 -5.58 5.98 2.23
N ASP A 30 -6.00 6.56 3.35
CA ASP A 30 -6.44 7.96 3.44
C ASP A 30 -5.27 8.90 3.12
N SER A 31 -4.05 8.59 3.55
CA SER A 31 -2.85 9.36 3.20
C SER A 31 -2.55 9.34 1.70
N ILE A 32 -2.71 8.19 1.04
CA ILE A 32 -2.55 8.08 -0.43
C ILE A 32 -3.62 8.91 -1.13
N ARG A 33 -4.90 8.73 -0.77
CA ARG A 33 -6.03 9.44 -1.37
C ARG A 33 -5.93 10.95 -1.18
N MET A 34 -5.56 11.40 0.01
CA MET A 34 -5.30 12.81 0.30
C MET A 34 -4.13 13.35 -0.52
N SER A 35 -3.05 12.58 -0.66
CA SER A 35 -1.92 12.98 -1.50
C SER A 35 -2.32 13.13 -2.97
N VAL A 36 -3.22 12.29 -3.48
CA VAL A 36 -3.79 12.43 -4.82
C VAL A 36 -4.65 13.69 -4.93
N GLN A 37 -5.54 13.93 -3.95
CA GLN A 37 -6.40 15.11 -3.91
C GLN A 37 -5.60 16.42 -3.91
N GLU A 38 -4.56 16.48 -3.07
CA GLU A 38 -3.67 17.64 -2.95
C GLU A 38 -2.60 17.71 -4.04
N LYS A 39 -2.66 16.81 -5.03
CA LYS A 39 -1.72 16.73 -6.17
C LYS A 39 -0.25 16.56 -5.72
N ASN A 40 -0.04 15.99 -4.53
CA ASN A 40 1.26 15.58 -4.02
C ASN A 40 1.64 14.21 -4.61
N TRP A 41 2.04 14.24 -5.88
CA TRP A 41 2.32 13.04 -6.66
C TRP A 41 3.47 12.19 -6.13
N PHE A 42 4.47 12.84 -5.52
CA PHE A 42 5.59 12.12 -4.89
C PHE A 42 5.11 11.33 -3.68
N ALA A 43 4.34 11.94 -2.77
CA ALA A 43 3.79 11.23 -1.62
C ALA A 43 2.83 10.12 -2.05
N ALA A 44 1.94 10.41 -3.00
CA ALA A 44 1.00 9.42 -3.53
C ALA A 44 1.74 8.18 -4.07
N LEU A 45 2.76 8.37 -4.90
CA LEU A 45 3.57 7.26 -5.42
C LEU A 45 4.36 6.55 -4.32
N PHE A 46 5.03 7.30 -3.46
CA PHE A 46 5.93 6.72 -2.46
C PHE A 46 5.18 5.82 -1.49
N ILE A 47 4.03 6.27 -0.99
CA ILE A 47 3.20 5.49 -0.07
C ILE A 47 2.56 4.33 -0.82
N SER A 48 2.06 4.54 -2.05
CA SER A 48 1.48 3.44 -2.85
C SER A 48 2.48 2.31 -3.09
N LEU A 49 3.74 2.64 -3.44
CA LEU A 49 4.76 1.64 -3.73
C LEU A 49 5.22 0.85 -2.51
N SER A 50 5.01 1.37 -1.28
CA SER A 50 5.35 0.65 -0.05
C SER A 50 4.25 -0.32 0.41
N MET A 51 3.00 -0.14 -0.04
CA MET A 51 1.87 -0.95 0.41
C MET A 51 2.04 -2.46 0.19
N PRO A 52 2.53 -2.95 -0.97
CA PRO A 52 2.71 -4.38 -1.15
C PRO A 52 3.75 -4.97 -0.19
N ASP A 53 4.81 -4.23 0.17
CA ASP A 53 5.78 -4.68 1.19
C ASP A 53 5.11 -4.79 2.56
N ILE A 54 4.36 -3.75 2.97
CA ILE A 54 3.67 -3.72 4.27
C ILE A 54 2.71 -4.90 4.37
N CYS A 55 1.85 -5.09 3.36
CA CYS A 55 0.87 -6.18 3.35
C CYS A 55 1.54 -7.56 3.35
N ALA A 56 2.54 -7.78 2.49
CA ALA A 56 3.18 -9.09 2.35
C ALA A 56 4.02 -9.49 3.59
N VAL A 57 4.67 -8.52 4.25
CA VAL A 57 5.38 -8.77 5.53
C VAL A 57 4.38 -9.05 6.64
N THR A 58 3.24 -8.36 6.65
CA THR A 58 2.19 -8.53 7.65
C THR A 58 1.52 -9.90 7.52
N GLU A 59 1.35 -10.42 6.31
CA GLU A 59 0.92 -11.81 6.11
C GLU A 59 1.98 -12.82 6.56
N ASN A 60 3.23 -12.62 6.13
CA ASN A 60 4.29 -13.61 6.24
C ASN A 60 5.57 -12.98 6.80
N PRO A 61 5.71 -12.85 8.13
CA PRO A 61 6.82 -12.09 8.75
C PRO A 61 8.18 -12.78 8.59
N LYS A 62 8.20 -14.13 8.51
CA LYS A 62 9.43 -14.89 8.29
C LYS A 62 9.89 -14.70 6.83
N THR A 63 10.84 -13.80 6.63
CA THR A 63 11.44 -13.53 5.31
C THR A 63 12.93 -13.76 5.40
N LYS A 64 13.46 -14.72 4.65
CA LYS A 64 14.92 -14.80 4.45
C LYS A 64 15.34 -13.67 3.52
N ASN A 65 16.53 -13.10 3.74
CA ASN A 65 17.12 -12.12 2.82
C ASN A 65 17.08 -12.67 1.38
N GLY A 66 16.52 -11.90 0.45
CA GLY A 66 16.29 -12.30 -0.95
C GLY A 66 14.85 -12.72 -1.30
N GLN A 67 13.97 -12.95 -0.32
CA GLN A 67 12.56 -13.30 -0.58
C GLN A 67 11.59 -12.11 -0.59
N ILE A 68 12.05 -10.93 -0.17
CA ILE A 68 11.21 -9.71 -0.08
C ILE A 68 10.61 -9.37 -1.46
N GLY A 69 11.43 -9.37 -2.51
CA GLY A 69 10.93 -9.07 -3.85
C GLY A 69 9.97 -10.10 -4.42
N ALA A 70 10.12 -11.38 -4.04
CA ALA A 70 9.18 -12.42 -4.44
C ALA A 70 7.82 -12.23 -3.75
N LYS A 71 7.81 -11.88 -2.46
CA LYS A 71 6.58 -11.60 -1.70
C LYS A 71 5.86 -10.34 -2.19
N TYR A 72 6.60 -9.29 -2.48
CA TYR A 72 6.05 -8.09 -3.11
C TYR A 72 5.34 -8.43 -4.42
N GLN A 73 6.02 -9.20 -5.28
CA GLN A 73 5.49 -9.58 -6.58
C GLN A 73 4.29 -10.51 -6.47
N ASP A 74 4.31 -11.45 -5.52
CA ASP A 74 3.17 -12.32 -5.22
C ASP A 74 1.94 -11.51 -4.80
N TRP A 75 2.11 -10.58 -3.85
CA TRP A 75 1.02 -9.71 -3.41
C TRP A 75 0.47 -8.88 -4.56
N PHE A 76 1.34 -8.22 -5.35
CA PHE A 76 0.90 -7.45 -6.51
C PHE A 76 0.14 -8.34 -7.52
N ASN A 77 0.62 -9.56 -7.73
CA ASN A 77 -0.01 -10.47 -8.66
C ASN A 77 -1.42 -10.89 -8.24
N ARG A 78 -1.66 -11.08 -6.94
CA ARG A 78 -2.99 -11.44 -6.43
C ARG A 78 -4.04 -10.35 -6.64
N TYR A 79 -3.64 -9.08 -6.49
CA TYR A 79 -4.61 -7.98 -6.45
C TYR A 79 -4.62 -7.07 -7.69
N LEU A 80 -3.54 -7.01 -8.46
CA LEU A 80 -3.38 -6.03 -9.54
C LEU A 80 -3.05 -6.64 -10.91
N LYS A 81 -2.58 -7.90 -10.98
CA LYS A 81 -2.18 -8.52 -12.25
C LYS A 81 -3.25 -8.48 -13.32
N GLU A 82 -4.47 -8.88 -12.98
CA GLU A 82 -5.56 -8.95 -13.96
C GLU A 82 -5.80 -7.59 -14.62
N LYS A 83 -5.67 -6.50 -13.86
CA LYS A 83 -5.86 -5.14 -14.35
C LYS A 83 -4.67 -4.61 -15.15
N TYR A 84 -3.45 -4.85 -14.67
CA TYR A 84 -2.22 -4.26 -15.22
C TYR A 84 -1.57 -5.07 -16.35
N GLU A 85 -1.96 -6.34 -16.48
CA GLU A 85 -1.58 -7.23 -17.59
C GLU A 85 -2.80 -7.58 -18.46
N PHE A 86 -3.86 -6.76 -18.41
CA PHE A 86 -5.06 -6.97 -19.21
C PHE A 86 -4.77 -6.76 -20.71
N GLY A 87 -5.38 -7.61 -21.54
CA GLY A 87 -5.34 -7.48 -23.00
C GLY A 87 -4.14 -8.15 -23.67
N PHE A 88 -4.20 -8.20 -25.01
CA PHE A 88 -3.28 -8.98 -25.83
C PHE A 88 -1.99 -8.25 -26.23
N LEU A 89 -1.81 -6.99 -25.83
CA LEU A 89 -0.63 -6.18 -26.18
C LEU A 89 0.36 -6.13 -25.01
N PRO A 90 1.46 -6.91 -25.03
CA PRO A 90 2.41 -6.92 -23.92
C PRO A 90 3.08 -5.55 -23.68
N ALA A 91 3.07 -4.68 -24.69
CA ALA A 91 3.63 -3.34 -24.62
C ALA A 91 2.82 -2.39 -23.74
N THR A 92 1.59 -2.75 -23.35
CA THR A 92 0.76 -2.02 -22.38
C THR A 92 0.76 -2.64 -20.99
N HIS A 93 1.53 -3.72 -20.78
CA HIS A 93 1.57 -4.42 -19.50
C HIS A 93 2.57 -3.78 -18.54
N PHE A 94 2.15 -3.65 -17.28
CA PHE A 94 3.03 -3.28 -16.18
C PHE A 94 3.02 -4.40 -15.15
N THR A 95 4.12 -5.14 -15.09
CA THR A 95 4.19 -6.38 -14.33
C THR A 95 4.49 -6.12 -12.86
N ALA A 96 4.23 -7.12 -12.01
CA ALA A 96 4.68 -7.10 -10.62
C ALA A 96 6.20 -6.87 -10.49
N HIS A 97 6.99 -7.42 -11.42
CA HIS A 97 8.43 -7.24 -11.46
C HIS A 97 8.81 -5.78 -11.76
N ASP A 98 8.10 -5.12 -12.69
CA ASP A 98 8.31 -3.70 -13.00
C ASP A 98 8.02 -2.81 -11.79
N CYS A 99 6.92 -3.09 -11.10
CA CYS A 99 6.52 -2.37 -9.90
C CYS A 99 7.57 -2.55 -8.79
N TRP A 100 8.05 -3.77 -8.57
CA TRP A 100 9.09 -4.05 -7.58
C TRP A 100 10.43 -3.38 -7.93
N LEU A 101 10.85 -3.41 -9.20
CA LEU A 101 12.06 -2.71 -9.66
C LEU A 101 11.93 -1.20 -9.50
N PHE A 102 10.77 -0.63 -9.82
CA PHE A 102 10.51 0.79 -9.65
C PHE A 102 10.52 1.20 -8.18
N ARG A 103 9.86 0.42 -7.32
CA ARG A 103 9.95 0.60 -5.86
C ARG A 103 11.40 0.58 -5.41
N CYS A 104 12.20 -0.38 -5.87
CA CYS A 104 13.61 -0.48 -5.49
C CYS A 104 14.42 0.74 -5.93
N SER A 105 14.21 1.25 -7.15
CA SER A 105 14.93 2.40 -7.68
C SER A 105 14.50 3.74 -7.10
N PHE A 106 13.21 3.85 -6.79
CA PHE A 106 12.61 5.05 -6.23
C PHE A 106 12.96 5.20 -4.75
N LEU A 107 13.12 4.08 -4.03
CA LEU A 107 13.51 4.05 -2.61
C LEU A 107 15.04 3.97 -2.39
N HIS A 108 15.78 3.41 -3.35
CA HIS A 108 17.22 3.21 -3.25
C HIS A 108 17.92 3.66 -4.52
N SER A 109 18.97 4.49 -4.40
CA SER A 109 19.71 5.08 -5.52
C SER A 109 20.54 4.08 -6.36
N GLY A 110 20.23 2.78 -6.32
CA GLY A 110 21.02 1.72 -6.94
C GLY A 110 20.17 0.80 -7.82
N LEU A 111 20.35 0.95 -9.14
CA LEU A 111 19.90 -0.04 -10.13
C LEU A 111 21.09 -0.52 -10.96
N ASN A 112 21.10 -1.82 -11.28
CA ASN A 112 22.00 -2.36 -12.29
C ASN A 112 21.59 -1.89 -13.71
N ALA A 113 22.44 -2.11 -14.72
CA ALA A 113 22.21 -1.62 -16.08
C ALA A 113 20.91 -2.15 -16.72
N GLU A 114 20.54 -3.40 -16.43
CA GLU A 114 19.33 -4.03 -16.95
C GLU A 114 18.06 -3.40 -16.35
N SER A 115 18.03 -3.21 -15.03
CA SER A 115 16.93 -2.53 -14.34
C SER A 115 16.79 -1.07 -14.80
N LYS A 116 17.91 -0.38 -15.08
CA LYS A 116 17.87 0.97 -15.67
C LYS A 116 17.23 0.96 -17.06
N LYS A 117 17.57 -0.01 -17.90
CA LYS A 117 16.98 -0.15 -19.24
C LYS A 117 15.47 -0.40 -19.17
N ARG A 118 15.01 -1.25 -18.26
CA ARG A 118 13.58 -1.49 -18.06
C ARG A 118 12.87 -0.26 -17.47
N MET A 119 13.49 0.47 -16.56
CA MET A 119 12.90 1.70 -16.02
C MET A 119 12.76 2.82 -17.08
N MET A 120 13.52 2.77 -18.17
CA MET A 120 13.33 3.66 -19.32
C MET A 120 12.15 3.27 -20.21
N SER A 121 11.57 2.06 -20.05
CA SER A 121 10.43 1.60 -20.86
C SER A 121 9.07 1.95 -20.28
N PHE A 122 9.01 2.60 -19.10
CA PHE A 122 7.77 3.14 -18.56
C PHE A 122 7.98 4.45 -17.81
N ARG A 123 6.92 5.24 -17.64
CA ARG A 123 6.93 6.48 -16.87
C ARG A 123 5.62 6.70 -16.13
N PHE A 124 5.73 7.28 -14.94
CA PHE A 124 4.59 7.79 -14.20
C PHE A 124 4.37 9.27 -14.54
N THR A 125 3.12 9.65 -14.78
CA THR A 125 2.75 11.05 -15.04
C THR A 125 1.50 11.43 -14.25
N PRO A 126 1.37 12.69 -13.82
CA PRO A 126 0.11 13.17 -13.25
C PRO A 126 -1.01 13.18 -14.32
N PRO A 127 -2.28 13.29 -13.89
CA PRO A 127 -3.38 13.63 -14.80
C PRO A 127 -3.07 14.91 -15.58
N VAL A 128 -3.35 14.92 -16.88
CA VAL A 128 -3.22 16.13 -17.71
C VAL A 128 -4.27 17.17 -17.30
N ARG A 129 -5.48 16.69 -16.98
CA ARG A 129 -6.61 17.45 -16.46
C ARG A 129 -7.43 16.54 -15.55
N ASP A 130 -8.15 17.13 -14.60
CA ASP A 130 -8.99 16.37 -13.68
C ASP A 130 -10.05 15.58 -14.47
N GLY A 131 -10.20 14.29 -14.14
CA GLY A 131 -11.11 13.36 -14.82
C GLY A 131 -10.60 12.74 -16.12
N TRP A 132 -9.45 13.18 -16.66
CA TRP A 132 -8.85 12.54 -17.84
C TRP A 132 -8.12 11.26 -17.45
N GLN A 133 -8.34 10.20 -18.22
CA GLN A 133 -7.69 8.91 -18.01
C GLN A 133 -6.77 8.59 -19.18
N ILE A 134 -5.47 8.65 -18.92
CA ILE A 134 -4.41 8.17 -19.81
C ILE A 134 -3.53 7.29 -18.93
N HIS A 135 -3.83 5.99 -18.92
CA HIS A 135 -3.22 4.99 -18.05
C HIS A 135 -3.06 3.67 -18.80
N LEU A 136 -1.94 2.99 -18.58
CA LEU A 136 -1.52 1.81 -19.35
C LEU A 136 -1.45 2.09 -20.86
N ASN A 137 -1.07 3.31 -21.23
CA ASN A 137 -0.95 3.73 -22.62
C ASN A 137 0.48 3.53 -23.13
N ASN A 138 0.67 2.98 -24.32
CA ASN A 138 1.99 2.91 -24.95
C ASN A 138 2.20 4.08 -25.92
N ASN A 139 3.23 4.88 -25.69
CA ASN A 139 3.64 5.94 -26.59
C ASN A 139 5.06 5.69 -27.09
N ASN A 140 5.21 5.29 -28.35
CA ASN A 140 6.50 5.03 -29.01
C ASN A 140 7.42 4.09 -28.21
N GLY A 141 6.86 3.04 -27.62
CA GLY A 141 7.62 2.04 -26.85
C GLY A 141 7.83 2.39 -25.38
N VAL A 142 7.32 3.53 -24.90
CA VAL A 142 7.30 3.90 -23.48
C VAL A 142 5.88 3.76 -22.93
N LEU A 143 5.69 2.87 -21.97
CA LEU A 143 4.44 2.71 -21.24
C LEU A 143 4.23 3.91 -20.31
N GLN A 144 3.04 4.47 -20.31
CA GLN A 144 2.67 5.57 -19.43
C GLN A 144 1.62 5.11 -18.42
N LEU A 145 1.88 5.41 -17.15
CA LEU A 145 1.06 5.10 -16.00
C LEU A 145 0.62 6.41 -15.35
N GLN A 146 -0.69 6.62 -15.20
CA GLN A 146 -1.21 7.78 -14.49
C GLN A 146 -1.10 7.57 -12.98
N ILE A 147 -0.58 8.55 -12.26
CA ILE A 147 -0.28 8.44 -10.82
C ILE A 147 -1.53 8.30 -9.98
N ASP A 148 -2.55 9.11 -10.23
CA ASP A 148 -3.83 9.09 -9.51
C ASP A 148 -4.57 7.75 -9.69
N ILE A 149 -4.61 7.22 -10.91
CA ILE A 149 -5.22 5.90 -11.18
C ILE A 149 -4.41 4.80 -10.49
N PHE A 150 -3.08 4.80 -10.63
CA PHE A 150 -2.23 3.82 -9.97
C PHE A 150 -2.37 3.83 -8.45
N ALA A 151 -2.38 5.02 -7.85
CA ALA A 151 -2.53 5.20 -6.41
C ALA A 151 -3.90 4.69 -5.92
N ASN A 152 -4.98 5.04 -6.63
CA ASN A 152 -6.32 4.57 -6.29
C ASN A 152 -6.48 3.05 -6.46
N ASP A 153 -5.86 2.47 -7.49
CA ASP A 153 -5.83 1.02 -7.70
C ASP A 153 -5.09 0.32 -6.56
N MET A 154 -3.98 0.89 -6.10
CA MET A 154 -3.25 0.37 -4.95
C MET A 154 -4.11 0.43 -3.68
N CYS A 155 -4.84 1.53 -3.44
CA CYS A 155 -5.78 1.61 -2.32
C CYS A 155 -6.85 0.52 -2.41
N ALA A 156 -7.47 0.33 -3.58
CA ALA A 156 -8.49 -0.69 -3.79
C ALA A 156 -7.93 -2.11 -3.58
N ALA A 157 -6.70 -2.37 -4.03
CA ALA A 157 -6.00 -3.62 -3.79
C ALA A 157 -5.74 -3.87 -2.29
N VAL A 158 -5.34 -2.85 -1.54
CA VAL A 158 -5.18 -2.95 -0.08
C VAL A 158 -6.51 -3.18 0.63
N GLU A 159 -7.58 -2.53 0.18
CA GLU A 159 -8.94 -2.76 0.71
C GLU A 159 -9.42 -4.20 0.46
N ALA A 160 -9.18 -4.74 -0.74
CA ALA A 160 -9.46 -6.13 -1.06
C ALA A 160 -8.62 -7.10 -0.20
N TRP A 161 -7.33 -6.79 -0.03
CA TRP A 161 -6.44 -7.56 0.84
C TRP A 161 -6.94 -7.58 2.29
N LEU A 162 -7.38 -6.43 2.83
CA LEU A 162 -7.94 -6.34 4.18
C LEU A 162 -9.17 -7.24 4.35
N ASP A 163 -10.03 -7.33 3.33
CA ASP A 163 -11.20 -8.21 3.34
C ASP A 163 -10.80 -9.69 3.34
N ASP A 164 -9.80 -10.07 2.55
CA ASP A 164 -9.28 -11.45 2.49
C ASP A 164 -8.68 -11.92 3.83
N VAL A 165 -8.04 -11.00 4.58
CA VAL A 165 -7.32 -11.33 5.83
C VAL A 165 -8.10 -10.97 7.09
N LYS A 166 -9.34 -10.47 6.98
CA LYS A 166 -10.14 -9.97 8.12
C LYS A 166 -10.34 -11.01 9.24
N ASP A 167 -10.48 -12.28 8.86
CA ASP A 167 -10.75 -13.38 9.80
C ASP A 167 -9.45 -14.11 10.24
N ILE A 168 -8.27 -13.64 9.79
CA ILE A 168 -6.98 -14.25 10.13
C ILE A 168 -6.38 -13.54 11.34
N CYS A 169 -6.68 -14.05 12.54
CA CYS A 169 -6.29 -13.44 13.83
C CYS A 169 -4.80 -13.05 13.91
N GLU A 170 -3.89 -13.89 13.39
CA GLU A 170 -2.45 -13.60 13.45
C GLU A 170 -2.06 -12.40 12.57
N VAL A 171 -2.69 -12.25 11.41
CA VAL A 171 -2.46 -11.12 10.50
C VAL A 171 -3.04 -9.86 11.13
N GLN A 172 -4.26 -9.94 11.68
CA GLN A 172 -4.87 -8.83 12.41
C GLN A 172 -4.02 -8.38 13.60
N SER A 173 -3.44 -9.30 14.38
CA SER A 173 -2.51 -8.93 15.47
C SER A 173 -1.32 -8.14 14.93
N ARG A 174 -0.70 -8.59 13.83
CA ARG A 174 0.44 -7.91 13.22
C ARG A 174 0.09 -6.57 12.60
N ILE A 175 -1.10 -6.41 12.01
CA ILE A 175 -1.61 -5.11 11.56
C ILE A 175 -1.62 -4.14 12.74
N ASN A 176 -2.05 -4.60 13.92
CA ASN A 176 -2.12 -3.74 15.11
C ASN A 176 -0.76 -3.34 15.68
N GLU A 177 0.28 -4.14 15.43
CA GLU A 177 1.66 -3.90 15.83
C GLU A 177 2.42 -2.98 14.85
N LEU A 178 1.84 -2.65 13.68
CA LEU A 178 2.44 -1.68 12.78
C LEU A 178 2.65 -0.33 13.48
N MET A 179 3.70 0.39 13.05
CA MET A 179 4.09 1.68 13.63
C MET A 179 2.88 2.63 13.70
N ARG A 180 2.63 3.17 14.90
CA ARG A 180 1.63 4.21 15.14
C ARG A 180 2.33 5.53 15.40
N ILE A 181 1.72 6.62 14.94
CA ILE A 181 2.14 7.96 15.31
C ILE A 181 1.45 8.27 16.65
N ASP A 182 2.24 8.49 17.70
CA ASP A 182 1.69 8.90 18.99
C ASP A 182 1.29 10.39 18.92
N GLU A 183 -0.03 10.63 18.94
CA GLU A 183 -0.59 11.98 18.89
C GLU A 183 -0.59 12.68 20.25
N GLU A 184 -0.34 11.94 21.34
CA GLU A 184 -0.27 12.48 22.70
C GLU A 184 1.18 12.73 23.15
N PRO A 185 1.68 13.98 23.09
CA PRO A 185 3.09 14.28 23.32
C PRO A 185 3.59 14.04 24.76
N LEU A 186 2.69 13.75 25.70
CA LEU A 186 3.00 13.72 27.15
C LEU A 186 2.71 12.39 27.85
N VAL A 187 2.19 11.38 27.13
CA VAL A 187 1.95 10.05 27.71
C VAL A 187 3.29 9.43 28.11
N GLY A 188 3.42 9.08 29.39
CA GLY A 188 4.64 8.50 29.97
C GLY A 188 5.69 9.49 30.49
N ILE A 189 5.53 10.80 30.23
CA ILE A 189 6.45 11.84 30.75
C ILE A 189 5.98 12.34 32.13
N VAL A 190 4.67 12.38 32.39
CA VAL A 190 4.14 12.79 33.69
C VAL A 190 3.87 11.57 34.55
N LYS A 191 4.81 11.26 35.45
CA LYS A 191 4.54 10.39 36.60
C LYS A 191 3.93 11.26 37.70
N TYR A 192 2.67 11.02 38.04
CA TYR A 192 2.05 11.56 39.27
C TYR A 192 2.66 10.91 40.50
#